data_AF-A0A371H540-F1
#
_entry.id   AF-A0A371H540-F1
#
_cell.length_a   1.000
_cell.length_b   1.000
_cell.length_c   1.000
_cell.angle_alpha   90.00
_cell.angle_beta   90.00
_cell.angle_gamma   90.00
#
_symmetry.space_group_name_H-M   'P 1'
#
loop_
_entity.id
_entity.type
_entity.pdbx_description
1 polymer ?
#
loop_
_entity_poly.entity_id
_entity_poly.type
_entity_poly.pdbx_seq_one_letter_code
_entity_poly.pdbx_strand_id
1 'polypeptide(L)'
;MNTQLLKQRAEMLEEYFGIHIDEHGNVCRLPVILDQYTPDMDRVPEFALCLGNDTSDSLVDWEDEKNCIQAVSAALGNFYAMHPLMLPNPSGKGFLFYKKRKLMDGYAEENTCDNTGFLFNLGSEVASLNLPNHVLGWLGSDITDNKVEHELLSEAETAWAQREWSIQHVLFPSMRLFFKPPVSMATDGTFVQMARRESSMHNNP
;
A
#
# COMPACT_ATOMS: atom_id res chain seq x y z
N MET A 1 -19.05 -2.37 12.47
CA MET A 1 -19.28 -0.96 12.13
C MET A 1 -20.53 -0.49 12.84
N ASN A 2 -20.40 0.38 13.86
CA ASN A 2 -21.54 0.97 14.55
C ASN A 2 -22.04 2.20 13.77
N THR A 3 -22.98 1.98 12.85
CA THR A 3 -23.53 3.06 12.01
C THR A 3 -24.37 4.06 12.79
N GLN A 4 -24.85 3.72 13.97
CA GLN A 4 -25.63 4.63 14.81
C GLN A 4 -24.72 5.69 15.45
N LEU A 5 -23.53 5.30 15.91
CA LEU A 5 -22.54 6.22 16.47
C LEU A 5 -22.09 7.26 15.43
N LEU A 6 -21.79 6.81 14.21
CA LEU A 6 -21.41 7.69 13.11
C LEU A 6 -22.50 8.73 12.79
N LYS A 7 -23.77 8.33 12.79
CA LYS A 7 -24.90 9.25 12.56
C LYS A 7 -25.03 10.28 13.67
N GLN A 8 -24.84 9.90 14.93
CA GLN A 8 -24.89 10.82 16.07
C GLN A 8 -23.78 11.87 16.01
N ARG A 9 -22.64 11.55 15.39
CA ARG A 9 -21.47 12.45 15.28
C ARG A 9 -21.34 13.10 13.90
N ALA A 10 -22.26 12.83 12.98
CA ALA A 10 -22.19 13.30 11.58
C ALA A 10 -22.16 14.83 11.46
N GLU A 11 -22.96 15.55 12.27
CA GLU A 11 -22.97 17.02 12.28
C GLU A 11 -21.60 17.59 12.63
N MET A 12 -20.96 17.06 13.67
CA MET A 12 -19.64 17.47 14.12
C MET A 12 -18.54 17.15 13.09
N LEU A 13 -18.62 15.96 12.46
CA LEU A 13 -17.67 15.54 11.45
C LEU A 13 -17.75 16.39 10.18
N GLU A 14 -18.95 16.82 9.78
CA GLU A 14 -19.13 17.75 8.66
C GLU A 14 -18.60 19.15 9.01
N GLU A 15 -18.94 19.67 10.20
CA GLU A 15 -18.56 21.03 10.59
C GLU A 15 -17.05 21.20 10.78
N TYR A 16 -16.39 20.30 11.50
CA TYR A 16 -14.95 20.44 11.80
C TYR A 16 -14.03 19.87 10.73
N PHE A 17 -14.44 18.78 10.08
CA PHE A 17 -13.57 18.02 9.18
C PHE A 17 -14.07 17.97 7.73
N GLY A 18 -15.28 18.46 7.42
CA GLY A 18 -15.86 18.36 6.08
C GLY A 18 -16.13 16.93 5.63
N ILE A 19 -16.40 16.03 6.58
CA ILE A 19 -16.75 14.62 6.33
C ILE A 19 -18.26 14.46 6.40
N HIS A 20 -18.88 14.13 5.27
CA HIS A 20 -20.33 13.97 5.20
C HIS A 20 -20.72 12.50 5.32
N ILE A 21 -21.62 12.22 6.26
CA ILE A 21 -22.22 10.89 6.47
C ILE A 21 -23.70 10.95 6.12
N ASP A 22 -24.18 10.02 5.30
CA ASP A 22 -25.59 9.97 4.91
C ASP A 22 -26.50 9.40 6.02
N GLU A 23 -27.81 9.47 5.78
CA GLU A 23 -28.84 8.91 6.67
C GLU A 23 -28.71 7.38 6.87
N HIS A 24 -28.00 6.69 5.97
CA HIS A 24 -27.75 5.25 6.05
C HIS A 24 -26.51 4.91 6.88
N GLY A 25 -25.62 5.87 7.12
CA GLY A 25 -24.37 5.72 7.86
C GLY A 25 -23.16 5.44 6.97
N ASN A 26 -23.24 5.80 5.69
CA ASN A 26 -22.15 5.71 4.73
C ASN A 26 -21.42 7.04 4.62
N VAL A 27 -20.11 6.99 4.39
CA VAL A 27 -19.30 8.18 4.10
C VAL A 27 -19.52 8.57 2.64
N CYS A 28 -20.03 9.79 2.39
CA CYS A 28 -20.35 10.27 1.04
C CYS A 28 -19.47 11.43 0.59
N ARG A 29 -18.80 12.13 1.52
CA ARG A 29 -17.88 13.24 1.23
C ARG A 29 -16.69 13.18 2.16
N LEU A 30 -15.54 13.56 1.63
CA LEU A 30 -14.28 13.67 2.34
C LEU A 30 -13.67 15.05 2.05
N PRO A 31 -12.89 15.62 2.98
CA PRO A 31 -12.25 16.92 2.79
C PRO A 31 -11.16 16.91 1.73
N VAL A 32 -10.94 18.02 1.04
CA VAL A 32 -9.75 18.19 0.20
C VAL A 32 -8.62 18.76 1.06
N ILE A 33 -7.66 17.90 1.46
CA ILE A 33 -6.54 18.31 2.32
C ILE A 33 -5.43 18.99 1.51
N LEU A 34 -5.10 18.42 0.34
CA LEU A 34 -4.11 18.95 -0.59
C LEU A 34 -4.75 19.08 -1.97
N ASP A 35 -4.48 20.20 -2.65
CA ASP A 35 -4.95 20.38 -4.03
C ASP A 35 -4.33 19.32 -4.95
N GLN A 36 -5.13 18.83 -5.89
CA GLN A 36 -4.76 17.78 -6.85
C GLN A 36 -4.30 16.44 -6.23
N TYR A 37 -4.63 16.20 -4.95
CA TYR A 37 -4.40 14.91 -4.30
C TYR A 37 -5.70 14.22 -3.94
N THR A 38 -5.91 13.04 -4.50
CA THR A 38 -6.99 12.14 -4.11
C THR A 38 -6.38 10.94 -3.38
N PRO A 39 -6.83 10.62 -2.15
CA PRO A 39 -6.36 9.44 -1.43
C PRO A 39 -6.83 8.15 -2.10
N ASP A 40 -6.33 7.02 -1.62
CA ASP A 40 -6.75 5.70 -2.08
C ASP A 40 -8.19 5.42 -1.61
N MET A 41 -9.14 5.51 -2.54
CA MET A 41 -10.57 5.38 -2.25
C MET A 41 -10.99 3.94 -1.91
N ASP A 42 -10.17 2.93 -2.22
CA ASP A 42 -10.43 1.55 -1.82
C ASP A 42 -10.34 1.36 -0.30
N ARG A 43 -9.74 2.33 0.42
CA ARG A 43 -9.58 2.33 1.88
C ARG A 43 -10.69 3.07 2.62
N VAL A 44 -11.68 3.62 1.92
CA VAL A 44 -12.83 4.27 2.57
C VAL A 44 -13.55 3.35 3.57
N PRO A 45 -13.74 2.04 3.30
CA PRO A 45 -14.34 1.14 4.30
C PRO A 45 -13.50 1.00 5.57
N GLU A 46 -12.17 0.93 5.45
CA GLU A 46 -11.25 0.89 6.59
C GLU A 46 -11.34 2.19 7.41
N PHE A 47 -11.33 3.34 6.73
CA PHE A 47 -11.50 4.65 7.37
C PHE A 47 -12.84 4.78 8.11
N ALA A 48 -13.95 4.35 7.49
CA ALA A 48 -15.27 4.36 8.12
C ALA A 48 -15.33 3.45 9.35
N LEU A 49 -14.61 2.32 9.34
CA LEU A 49 -14.47 1.46 10.52
C LEU A 49 -13.66 2.12 11.64
N CYS A 50 -12.60 2.86 11.32
CA CYS A 50 -11.84 3.63 12.30
C CYS A 50 -12.69 4.70 12.99
N LEU A 51 -13.59 5.36 12.26
CA LEU A 51 -14.51 6.33 12.84
C LEU A 51 -15.68 5.67 13.61
N GLY A 52 -16.13 4.49 13.17
CA GLY A 52 -17.38 3.90 13.63
C GLY A 52 -17.27 2.80 14.69
N ASN A 53 -16.10 2.52 15.26
CA ASN A 53 -15.93 1.45 16.26
C ASN A 53 -15.20 1.97 17.51
N ASP A 54 -15.77 1.70 18.70
CA ASP A 54 -15.16 1.96 20.03
C ASP A 54 -14.16 0.84 20.46
N THR A 55 -13.77 -0.04 19.56
CA THR A 55 -13.09 -1.29 19.95
C THR A 55 -11.57 -1.16 19.99
N SER A 56 -11.08 -0.93 21.22
CA SER A 56 -9.80 -1.36 21.82
C SER A 56 -8.48 -0.81 21.27
N ASP A 57 -8.25 -0.77 19.96
CA ASP A 57 -6.87 -0.60 19.45
C ASP A 57 -6.62 0.75 18.74
N SER A 58 -7.67 1.53 18.49
CA SER A 58 -7.57 2.91 18.00
C SER A 58 -8.76 3.71 18.53
N LEU A 59 -8.62 4.20 19.76
CA LEU A 59 -9.68 4.77 20.58
C LEU A 59 -9.98 6.20 20.12
N VAL A 60 -11.05 6.44 19.36
CA VAL A 60 -11.65 7.78 19.29
C VAL A 60 -12.46 7.95 20.57
N ASP A 61 -11.85 8.54 21.60
CA ASP A 61 -12.57 8.92 22.81
C ASP A 61 -13.49 10.09 22.46
N TRP A 62 -14.79 9.83 22.27
CA TRP A 62 -15.77 10.87 21.93
C TRP A 62 -16.14 11.76 23.13
N GLU A 63 -15.69 11.45 24.33
CA GLU A 63 -16.02 12.19 25.55
C GLU A 63 -15.00 13.32 25.81
N ASP A 64 -13.72 13.09 25.52
CA ASP A 64 -12.68 14.13 25.61
C ASP A 64 -12.48 14.82 24.25
N GLU A 65 -12.90 16.09 24.15
CA GLU A 65 -12.85 16.88 22.93
C GLU A 65 -11.45 16.86 22.27
N LYS A 66 -10.39 17.01 23.08
CA LYS A 66 -9.02 17.09 22.56
C LYS A 66 -8.57 15.76 21.97
N ASN A 67 -8.78 14.66 22.70
CA ASN A 67 -8.43 13.32 22.24
C ASN A 67 -9.28 12.91 21.05
N CYS A 68 -10.57 13.25 21.05
CA CYS A 68 -11.50 13.05 19.93
C CYS A 68 -10.95 13.70 18.65
N ILE A 69 -10.73 15.02 18.68
CA ILE A 69 -10.25 15.77 17.52
C ILE A 69 -8.90 15.24 17.06
N GLN A 70 -7.99 14.93 17.98
CA GLN A 70 -6.69 14.36 17.66
C GLN A 70 -6.81 12.99 16.99
N ALA A 71 -7.68 12.11 17.49
CA ALA A 71 -7.88 10.77 16.95
C ALA A 71 -8.53 10.81 15.55
N VAL A 72 -9.56 11.65 15.34
CA VAL A 72 -10.16 11.86 14.02
C VAL A 72 -9.14 12.45 13.04
N SER A 73 -8.37 13.44 13.48
CA SER A 73 -7.28 14.02 12.66
C SER A 73 -6.22 12.99 12.28
N ALA A 74 -5.87 12.10 13.21
CA ALA A 74 -4.92 11.01 12.97
C ALA A 74 -5.48 9.97 12.00
N ALA A 75 -6.76 9.57 12.16
CA ALA A 75 -7.43 8.66 11.24
C ALA A 75 -7.52 9.26 9.83
N LEU A 76 -7.85 10.55 9.73
CA LEU A 76 -7.87 11.27 8.46
C LEU A 76 -6.46 11.36 7.85
N GLY A 77 -5.46 11.71 8.64
CA GLY A 77 -4.06 11.74 8.20
C GLY A 77 -3.56 10.39 7.72
N ASN A 78 -3.95 9.30 8.38
CA ASN A 78 -3.65 7.94 7.95
C ASN A 78 -4.35 7.60 6.63
N PHE A 79 -5.65 7.90 6.50
CA PHE A 79 -6.40 7.65 5.26
C PHE A 79 -5.81 8.42 4.06
N TYR A 80 -5.37 9.67 4.26
CA TYR A 80 -4.69 10.48 3.23
C TYR A 80 -3.20 10.17 3.08
N ALA A 81 -2.65 9.23 3.83
CA ALA A 81 -1.27 8.81 3.65
C ALA A 81 -1.10 8.05 2.32
N MET A 82 0.07 8.19 1.70
CA MET A 82 0.38 7.46 0.48
C MET A 82 0.80 6.01 0.80
N HIS A 83 -0.17 5.11 0.88
CA HIS A 83 0.04 3.69 1.17
C HIS A 83 0.77 2.95 0.06
N PRO A 84 1.54 1.88 0.34
CA PRO A 84 2.16 1.03 -0.68
C PRO A 84 1.15 0.49 -1.71
N LEU A 85 1.55 0.43 -2.98
CA LEU A 85 0.72 -0.16 -4.04
C LEU A 85 0.63 -1.68 -3.86
N MET A 86 -0.51 -2.27 -4.22
CA MET A 86 -0.70 -3.72 -4.22
C MET A 86 0.16 -4.41 -5.28
N LEU A 87 0.35 -3.77 -6.44
CA LEU A 87 1.18 -4.28 -7.52
C LEU A 87 2.66 -3.93 -7.28
N PRO A 88 3.59 -4.89 -7.32
CA PRO A 88 5.01 -4.63 -7.12
C PRO A 88 5.58 -3.72 -8.20
N ASN A 89 6.73 -3.09 -7.95
CA ASN A 89 7.34 -2.24 -8.99
C ASN A 89 7.70 -3.10 -10.21
N PRO A 90 7.18 -2.80 -11.41
CA PRO A 90 7.54 -3.55 -12.62
C PRO A 90 9.02 -3.39 -12.98
N SER A 91 9.71 -2.38 -12.45
CA SER A 91 11.15 -2.19 -12.61
C SER A 91 11.96 -3.19 -11.77
N GLY A 92 12.98 -3.77 -12.38
CA GLY A 92 13.92 -4.67 -11.71
C GLY A 92 13.32 -6.04 -11.38
N LYS A 93 13.45 -6.49 -10.13
CA LYS A 93 13.06 -7.86 -9.72
C LYS A 93 11.54 -8.06 -9.65
N GLY A 94 10.75 -7.00 -9.49
CA GLY A 94 9.28 -7.10 -9.42
C GLY A 94 8.62 -7.49 -10.74
N PHE A 95 9.33 -7.32 -11.87
CA PHE A 95 8.87 -7.79 -13.18
C PHE A 95 8.48 -9.29 -13.21
N LEU A 96 9.11 -10.12 -12.37
CA LEU A 96 8.82 -11.55 -12.30
C LEU A 96 7.40 -11.86 -11.84
N PHE A 97 6.75 -10.95 -11.13
CA PHE A 97 5.35 -11.10 -10.69
C PHE A 97 4.38 -11.18 -11.88
N TYR A 98 4.68 -10.48 -12.97
CA TYR A 98 3.82 -10.39 -14.15
C TYR A 98 4.07 -11.50 -15.18
N LYS A 99 4.95 -12.45 -14.88
CA LYS A 99 5.17 -13.63 -15.72
C LYS A 99 4.24 -14.75 -15.28
N LYS A 100 3.34 -15.19 -16.17
CA LYS A 100 2.46 -16.32 -15.90
C LYS A 100 3.29 -17.58 -15.69
N ARG A 101 3.14 -18.25 -14.55
CA ARG A 101 3.53 -19.67 -14.43
C ARG A 101 2.35 -20.51 -14.90
N LYS A 102 2.56 -21.47 -15.79
CA LYS A 102 1.57 -22.53 -16.04
C LYS A 102 1.32 -23.24 -14.70
N LEU A 103 0.22 -22.92 -14.01
CA LEU A 103 -0.39 -23.86 -13.09
C LEU A 103 -0.91 -25.00 -13.98
N MET A 104 -0.56 -26.24 -13.67
CA MET A 104 -1.08 -27.38 -14.41
C MET A 104 -2.61 -27.42 -14.24
N ASP A 105 -3.35 -27.03 -15.27
CA ASP A 105 -4.78 -27.30 -15.37
C ASP A 105 -4.97 -28.82 -15.57
N GLY A 106 -5.42 -29.50 -14.51
CA GLY A 106 -5.77 -30.92 -14.58
C GLY A 106 -6.17 -31.53 -13.24
N TYR A 107 -7.49 -31.64 -13.05
CA TYR A 107 -8.25 -32.39 -12.03
C TYR A 107 -8.52 -31.70 -10.67
N ALA A 108 -9.80 -31.34 -10.50
CA ALA A 108 -10.43 -31.12 -9.21
C ALA A 108 -10.58 -32.46 -8.46
N GLU A 109 -10.19 -32.53 -7.20
CA GLU A 109 -11.09 -32.64 -6.05
C GLU A 109 -10.31 -32.83 -4.73
N GLU A 110 -10.90 -32.24 -3.69
CA GLU A 110 -10.79 -32.58 -2.28
C GLU A 110 -9.71 -31.90 -1.39
N ASN A 111 -10.22 -30.92 -0.63
CA ASN A 111 -10.00 -30.61 0.79
C ASN A 111 -8.58 -30.69 1.33
N THR A 112 -8.01 -29.54 1.72
CA THR A 112 -7.83 -29.12 3.12
C THR A 112 -7.25 -27.70 3.12
N CYS A 113 -7.83 -26.82 3.92
CA CYS A 113 -7.26 -25.52 4.23
C CYS A 113 -5.99 -25.70 5.07
N ASP A 114 -4.87 -25.11 4.67
CA ASP A 114 -3.88 -24.64 5.64
C ASP A 114 -2.99 -23.56 5.02
N ASN A 115 -2.87 -22.47 5.78
CA ASN A 115 -1.90 -21.41 5.59
C ASN A 115 -0.48 -22.00 5.46
N THR A 116 0.29 -21.52 4.48
CA THR A 116 1.71 -21.17 4.66
C THR A 116 2.24 -20.61 3.36
N GLY A 117 2.81 -19.41 3.40
CA GLY A 117 3.74 -19.02 2.36
C GLY A 117 4.95 -19.92 2.44
N PHE A 118 5.14 -20.84 1.50
CA PHE A 118 6.42 -21.52 1.27
C PHE A 118 6.41 -22.16 -0.11
N LEU A 119 6.97 -21.44 -1.09
CA LEU A 119 7.66 -22.05 -2.24
C LEU A 119 8.68 -21.03 -2.76
N PHE A 120 9.56 -20.63 -1.83
CA PHE A 120 10.89 -20.17 -2.17
C PHE A 120 11.67 -21.37 -2.72
N ASN A 121 12.29 -21.17 -3.89
CA ASN A 121 13.46 -21.89 -4.39
C ASN A 121 13.31 -23.40 -4.65
N LEU A 122 12.99 -23.75 -5.90
CA LEU A 122 13.30 -25.08 -6.46
C LEU A 122 13.80 -24.96 -7.90
N GLY A 123 14.67 -23.96 -8.13
CA GLY A 123 15.27 -23.68 -9.43
C GLY A 123 16.72 -24.15 -9.62
N SER A 124 17.40 -24.60 -8.57
CA SER A 124 18.87 -24.80 -8.63
C SER A 124 19.40 -26.16 -8.18
N GLU A 125 18.56 -27.11 -7.79
CA GLU A 125 19.06 -28.37 -7.17
C GLU A 125 18.53 -29.67 -7.79
N VAL A 126 17.92 -29.62 -8.98
CA VAL A 126 17.50 -30.84 -9.72
C VAL A 126 18.55 -31.36 -10.70
N ALA A 127 19.63 -30.60 -10.93
CA ALA A 127 20.71 -31.00 -11.86
C ALA A 127 21.64 -32.09 -11.29
N SER A 128 21.51 -32.44 -10.01
CA SER A 128 22.37 -33.38 -9.29
C SER A 128 21.74 -34.76 -9.05
N LEU A 129 20.50 -34.99 -9.49
CA LEU A 129 19.82 -36.28 -9.36
C LEU A 129 19.88 -37.05 -10.69
N ASN A 130 20.58 -38.20 -10.67
CA ASN A 130 20.66 -39.14 -11.79
C ASN A 130 19.30 -39.81 -12.02
N LEU A 131 18.38 -39.14 -12.73
CA LEU A 131 17.07 -39.69 -13.07
C LEU A 131 17.06 -40.35 -14.46
N PRO A 132 16.19 -41.38 -14.69
CA PRO A 132 16.10 -42.09 -15.96
C PRO A 132 15.70 -41.17 -17.13
N ASN A 133 16.24 -41.43 -18.32
CA ASN A 133 16.04 -40.62 -19.54
C ASN A 133 14.58 -40.36 -19.93
N HIS A 134 13.63 -41.19 -19.48
CA HIS A 134 12.20 -40.99 -19.72
C HIS A 134 11.62 -39.81 -18.90
N VAL A 135 12.18 -39.49 -17.73
CA VAL A 135 11.76 -38.34 -16.90
C VAL A 135 12.37 -37.03 -17.41
N LEU A 136 13.59 -37.09 -17.96
CA LEU A 136 14.21 -35.97 -18.69
C LEU A 136 13.40 -35.53 -19.92
N GLY A 137 12.65 -36.44 -20.54
CA GLY A 137 11.75 -36.13 -21.65
C GLY A 137 10.57 -35.23 -21.27
N TRP A 138 10.13 -35.26 -20.01
CA TRP A 138 9.01 -34.43 -19.50
C TRP A 138 9.48 -33.05 -19.02
N LEU A 139 10.77 -32.93 -18.68
CA LEU A 139 11.42 -31.65 -18.35
C LEU A 139 11.93 -30.91 -19.60
N GLY A 140 11.85 -31.55 -20.77
CA GLY A 140 12.60 -31.18 -21.98
C GLY A 140 11.81 -30.49 -23.10
N SER A 141 10.51 -30.22 -22.94
CA SER A 141 9.75 -29.50 -23.97
C SER A 141 8.70 -28.60 -23.33
N ASP A 142 9.02 -27.30 -23.27
CA ASP A 142 8.13 -26.12 -23.12
C ASP A 142 8.65 -25.07 -22.11
N ILE A 143 9.95 -24.77 -22.07
CA ILE A 143 10.52 -23.66 -21.24
C ILE A 143 10.42 -22.29 -21.95
N THR A 144 9.67 -22.17 -23.06
CA THR A 144 9.60 -20.93 -23.84
C THR A 144 8.20 -20.36 -24.04
N ASP A 145 7.29 -20.54 -23.08
CA ASP A 145 6.09 -19.71 -23.04
C ASP A 145 5.97 -18.97 -21.70
N ASN A 146 6.94 -18.06 -21.49
CA ASN A 146 6.90 -17.02 -20.46
C ASN A 146 5.87 -15.95 -20.87
N LYS A 147 4.60 -16.32 -20.95
CA LYS A 147 3.55 -15.37 -21.34
C LYS A 147 3.41 -14.32 -20.23
N VAL A 148 3.75 -13.08 -20.55
CA VAL A 148 3.59 -11.95 -19.65
C VAL A 148 2.12 -11.57 -19.60
N GLU A 149 1.60 -11.33 -18.41
CA GLU A 149 0.28 -10.78 -18.18
C GLU A 149 0.31 -9.28 -18.50
N HIS A 150 0.25 -8.97 -19.80
CA HIS A 150 0.44 -7.60 -20.31
C HIS A 150 -0.55 -6.58 -19.74
N GLU A 151 -1.78 -6.99 -19.45
CA GLU A 151 -2.80 -6.13 -18.83
C GLU A 151 -2.39 -5.73 -17.41
N LEU A 152 -2.07 -6.73 -16.57
CA LEU A 152 -1.63 -6.52 -15.18
C LEU A 152 -0.32 -5.74 -15.10
N LEU A 153 0.61 -5.98 -16.05
CA LEU A 153 1.85 -5.21 -16.15
C LEU A 153 1.59 -3.75 -16.51
N SER A 154 0.72 -3.49 -17.50
CA SER A 154 0.36 -2.13 -17.92
C SER A 154 -0.34 -1.36 -16.79
N GLU A 155 -1.18 -2.03 -16.01
CA GLU A 155 -1.81 -1.45 -14.82
C GLU A 155 -0.76 -1.06 -13.78
N ALA A 156 0.19 -1.96 -13.49
CA ALA A 156 1.28 -1.68 -12.56
C ALA A 156 2.14 -0.50 -13.01
N GLU A 157 2.53 -0.45 -14.29
CA GLU A 157 3.32 0.65 -14.85
C GLU A 157 2.60 1.99 -14.69
N THR A 158 1.30 2.02 -14.98
CA THR A 158 0.47 3.23 -14.83
C THR A 158 0.37 3.65 -13.37
N ALA A 159 0.11 2.70 -12.46
CA ALA A 159 -0.03 2.98 -11.03
C ALA A 159 1.29 3.50 -10.41
N TRP A 160 2.42 2.89 -10.77
CA TRP A 160 3.74 3.33 -10.31
C TRP A 160 4.12 4.70 -10.87
N ALA A 161 3.89 4.94 -12.16
CA ALA A 161 4.13 6.25 -12.77
C ALA A 161 3.28 7.34 -12.12
N GLN A 162 2.00 7.08 -11.87
CA GLN A 162 1.11 8.01 -11.19
C GLN A 162 1.57 8.30 -9.75
N ARG A 163 2.01 7.27 -9.02
CA ARG A 163 2.56 7.42 -7.68
C ARG A 163 3.78 8.33 -7.67
N GLU A 164 4.75 8.06 -8.54
CA GLU A 164 5.98 8.85 -8.65
C GLU A 164 5.68 10.31 -9.00
N TRP A 165 4.76 10.53 -9.95
CA TRP A 165 4.33 11.87 -10.33
C TRP A 165 3.72 12.62 -9.14
N SER A 166 2.78 12.01 -8.42
CA SER A 166 2.14 12.59 -7.23
C SER A 166 3.16 12.90 -6.13
N ILE A 167 4.15 12.02 -5.90
CA ILE A 167 5.22 12.27 -4.92
C ILE A 167 6.00 13.54 -5.30
N GLN A 168 6.47 13.61 -6.55
CA GLN A 168 7.38 14.68 -6.99
C GLN A 168 6.68 16.03 -7.14
N HIS A 169 5.42 16.04 -7.58
CA HIS A 169 4.75 17.27 -8.01
C HIS A 169 3.62 17.72 -7.09
N VAL A 170 3.15 16.86 -6.18
CA VAL A 170 2.10 17.22 -5.22
C VAL A 170 2.61 17.11 -3.79
N LEU A 171 3.11 15.93 -3.40
CA LEU A 171 3.47 15.67 -2.00
C LEU A 171 4.72 16.43 -1.56
N PHE A 172 5.85 16.33 -2.27
CA PHE A 172 7.08 17.05 -1.88
C PHE A 172 6.93 18.58 -1.90
N PRO A 173 6.29 19.20 -2.90
CA PRO A 173 5.99 20.63 -2.86
C PRO A 173 5.14 21.00 -1.63
N SER A 174 4.12 20.21 -1.31
CA SER A 174 3.26 20.44 -0.14
C SER A 174 4.02 20.29 1.17
N MET A 175 4.85 19.25 1.30
CA MET A 175 5.68 19.04 2.49
C MET A 175 6.64 20.20 2.71
N ARG A 176 7.27 20.71 1.65
CA ARG A 176 8.19 21.86 1.75
C ARG A 176 7.50 23.11 2.30
N LEU A 177 6.21 23.29 2.05
CA LEU A 177 5.45 24.47 2.46
C LEU A 177 4.79 24.31 3.84
N PHE A 178 4.21 23.13 4.11
CA PHE A 178 3.31 22.95 5.26
C PHE A 178 3.87 22.03 6.34
N PHE A 179 4.79 21.13 6.01
CA PHE A 179 5.24 20.11 6.96
C PHE A 179 6.24 20.66 7.97
N LYS A 180 5.93 20.48 9.25
CA LYS A 180 6.81 20.81 10.38
C LYS A 180 7.17 19.50 11.10
N PRO A 181 8.29 18.86 10.74
CA PRO A 181 8.63 17.56 11.30
C PRO A 181 8.87 17.66 12.81
N PRO A 182 8.25 16.79 13.64
CA PRO A 182 8.60 16.69 15.05
C PRO A 182 10.03 16.17 15.21
N VAL A 183 10.69 16.54 16.31
CA VAL A 183 12.09 16.17 16.59
C VAL A 183 12.30 14.66 16.70
N SER A 184 11.26 13.90 17.05
CA SER A 184 11.31 12.43 17.13
C SER A 184 11.64 11.78 15.79
N MET A 185 11.28 12.42 14.66
CA MET A 185 11.54 11.89 13.31
C MET A 185 13.02 11.82 12.95
N ALA A 186 13.89 12.52 13.69
CA ALA A 186 15.33 12.41 13.53
C ALA A 186 15.90 11.10 14.08
N THR A 187 15.16 10.40 14.95
CA THR A 187 15.63 9.24 15.70
C THR A 187 14.79 7.99 15.54
N ASP A 188 13.53 8.10 15.08
CA ASP A 188 12.59 6.98 14.96
C ASP A 188 12.73 6.16 13.66
N GLY A 189 13.68 6.54 12.80
CA GLY A 189 13.91 5.89 11.51
C GLY A 189 13.10 6.47 10.35
N THR A 190 12.28 7.51 10.58
CA THR A 190 11.55 8.21 9.50
C THR A 190 12.50 8.83 8.47
N PHE A 191 13.59 9.46 8.93
CA PHE A 191 14.63 10.01 8.07
C PHE A 191 15.98 9.35 8.34
N VAL A 192 16.61 8.81 7.29
CA VAL A 192 17.92 8.15 7.38
C VAL A 192 18.86 8.75 6.34
N GLN A 193 20.05 9.19 6.80
CA GLN A 193 21.08 9.66 5.90
C GLN A 193 21.77 8.49 5.20
N MET A 194 21.49 8.32 3.90
CA MET A 194 22.10 7.26 3.09
C MET A 194 23.49 7.64 2.55
N ALA A 195 23.68 8.92 2.19
CA ALA A 195 24.94 9.40 1.64
C ALA A 195 25.19 10.87 2.02
N ARG A 196 26.46 11.26 2.08
CA ARG A 196 26.90 12.66 2.20
C ARG A 196 27.92 12.92 1.10
N ARG A 197 27.70 13.95 0.29
CA ARG A 197 28.72 14.39 -0.66
C ARG A 197 29.58 15.46 0.00
N GLU A 198 30.87 15.18 0.17
CA GLU A 198 31.83 16.20 0.59
C GLU A 198 32.20 17.08 -0.61
N SER A 199 32.10 18.40 -0.44
CA SER A 199 32.62 19.35 -1.41
C SER A 199 34.14 19.34 -1.32
N SER A 200 34.83 18.72 -2.27
CA SER A 200 36.28 18.86 -2.40
C SER A 200 36.58 20.31 -2.79
N MET A 201 37.00 21.14 -1.82
CA MET A 201 37.66 22.40 -2.09
C MET A 201 39.03 22.06 -2.66
N HIS A 202 39.18 22.17 -3.98
CA HIS A 202 40.48 22.20 -4.62
C HIS A 202 41.18 23.47 -4.16
N ASN A 203 41.99 23.37 -3.10
CA ASN A 203 43.04 24.35 -2.85
C ASN A 203 44.09 24.16 -3.94
N ASN A 204 43.95 24.92 -5.04
CA ASN A 204 45.03 25.05 -6.00
C ASN A 204 46.10 26.00 -5.39
N PRO A 205 47.38 25.61 -5.38
CA PRO A 205 48.49 26.41 -4.86
C PRO A 205 48.81 27.64 -5.71
#